data_AF-A0A7L0FYW4-F1
#
_entry.id   AF-A0A7L0FYW4-F1
#
_cell.length_a   1.000
_cell.length_b   1.000
_cell.length_c   1.000
_cell.angle_alpha   90.00
_cell.angle_beta   90.00
_cell.angle_gamma   90.00
#
_symmetry.space_group_name_H-M   'P 1'
#
loop_
_entity.id
_entity.type
_entity.pdbx_description
1 polymer ?
#
loop_
_entity_poly.entity_id
_entity_poly.type
_entity_poly.pdbx_seq_one_letter_code
_entity_poly.pdbx_strand_id
1 'polypeptide(L)'
;MADLFLNVDFAPSERPKKKESGNRKHKSFLRRRRALERRGVLKQKQLPAARPPPPGKGSQEKPEPRGRRDKKKETAEAAKRGPVKPSSVQLQANAPAPIPQRGAAARNGSSGTKLPLKPKRAARGAAKGKPGAPAPAKLVAIDCEMVGTGPGGRTSDLARCSIVGYRGDVVYDRYVLPAAPIVDYRTRWSGIRRRHMAGAVPFGEARREILRILSGKVVVGHAIHNDFKALKYVHPKALTRDTSRIPLLNRRGGFPEGASVSLKRLTKELLHRDIQVGKSGHSSVEDARATMELYKVVEDEWEQHLLLNPERE
;
A
#
# COMPACT_ATOMS: atom_id res chain seq x y z
N MET A 1 -66.00 -61.38 6.21
CA MET A 1 -65.67 -60.06 5.65
C MET A 1 -64.17 -59.99 5.54
N ALA A 2 -63.65 -59.82 4.33
CA ALA A 2 -62.23 -59.71 4.05
C ALA A 2 -61.85 -58.21 4.06
N ASP A 3 -60.86 -57.83 4.87
CA ASP A 3 -60.21 -56.53 4.79
C ASP A 3 -58.80 -56.70 4.22
N LEU A 4 -58.59 -56.02 3.09
CA LEU A 4 -57.37 -56.03 2.28
C LEU A 4 -56.41 -54.97 2.84
N PHE A 5 -55.36 -55.37 3.54
CA PHE A 5 -54.27 -54.45 3.93
C PHE A 5 -53.18 -54.44 2.85
N LEU A 6 -53.02 -53.28 2.19
CA LEU A 6 -51.91 -52.97 1.29
C LEU A 6 -50.65 -52.63 2.11
N ASN A 7 -49.60 -53.44 1.97
CA ASN A 7 -48.25 -53.08 2.39
C ASN A 7 -47.68 -52.02 1.44
N VAL A 8 -47.41 -50.82 1.96
CA VAL A 8 -46.62 -49.79 1.27
C VAL A 8 -45.25 -49.73 1.95
N ASP A 9 -44.26 -50.37 1.34
CA ASP A 9 -42.86 -50.28 1.73
C ASP A 9 -42.33 -48.85 1.48
N PHE A 10 -42.00 -48.15 2.57
CA PHE A 10 -41.36 -46.83 2.52
C PHE A 10 -39.83 -46.99 2.57
N ALA A 11 -39.23 -47.46 1.47
CA ALA A 11 -37.78 -47.43 1.30
C ALA A 11 -37.32 -46.01 0.87
N PRO A 12 -36.37 -45.36 1.57
CA PRO A 12 -35.84 -44.07 1.13
C PRO A 12 -35.00 -44.27 -0.13
N SER A 13 -35.40 -43.66 -1.25
CA SER A 13 -34.59 -43.64 -2.46
C SER A 13 -33.32 -42.80 -2.26
N GLU A 14 -32.16 -43.46 -2.22
CA GLU A 14 -30.88 -42.77 -2.28
C GLU A 14 -30.70 -42.13 -3.66
N ARG A 15 -30.88 -40.82 -3.75
CA ARG A 15 -30.51 -40.06 -4.96
C ARG A 15 -28.99 -40.09 -5.13
N PRO A 16 -28.46 -40.30 -6.34
CA PRO A 16 -27.02 -40.36 -6.56
C PRO A 16 -26.36 -39.00 -6.25
N LYS A 17 -25.32 -39.03 -5.40
CA LYS A 17 -24.51 -37.85 -5.04
C LYS A 17 -23.78 -37.34 -6.29
N LYS A 18 -24.25 -36.23 -6.87
CA LYS A 18 -23.51 -35.48 -7.91
C LYS A 18 -22.10 -35.14 -7.39
N LYS A 19 -21.06 -35.63 -8.06
CA LYS A 19 -19.66 -35.25 -7.76
C LYS A 19 -19.51 -33.74 -7.98
N GLU A 20 -19.17 -33.00 -6.92
CA GLU A 20 -18.84 -31.57 -7.01
C GLU A 20 -17.59 -31.37 -7.87
N SER A 21 -17.79 -30.88 -9.09
CA SER A 21 -16.72 -30.44 -9.97
C SER A 21 -16.19 -29.07 -9.53
N GLY A 22 -14.87 -28.89 -9.55
CA GLY A 22 -14.22 -27.64 -9.19
C GLY A 22 -12.82 -27.82 -8.60
N ASN A 23 -11.94 -26.84 -8.83
CA ASN A 23 -10.56 -26.82 -8.30
C ASN A 23 -10.57 -26.83 -6.74
N ARG A 24 -9.48 -27.28 -6.10
CA ARG A 24 -9.33 -27.41 -4.63
C ARG A 24 -9.80 -26.16 -3.86
N LYS A 25 -9.55 -24.97 -4.41
CA LYS A 25 -10.02 -23.69 -3.84
C LYS A 25 -11.55 -23.59 -3.79
N HIS A 26 -12.23 -24.01 -4.87
CA HIS A 26 -13.69 -24.01 -4.95
C HIS A 26 -14.32 -24.98 -3.93
N LYS A 27 -13.75 -26.17 -3.80
CA LYS A 27 -14.20 -27.17 -2.80
C LYS A 27 -14.01 -26.67 -1.36
N SER A 28 -12.88 -26.00 -1.08
CA SER A 28 -12.64 -25.40 0.23
C SER A 28 -13.61 -24.25 0.53
N PHE A 29 -13.96 -23.45 -0.47
CA PHE A 29 -14.95 -22.37 -0.34
C PHE A 29 -16.34 -22.92 -0.01
N LEU A 30 -16.82 -23.94 -0.75
CA LEU A 30 -18.12 -24.56 -0.51
C LEU A 30 -18.21 -25.19 0.88
N ARG A 31 -17.15 -25.86 1.35
CA ARG A 31 -17.08 -26.40 2.72
C ARG A 31 -17.19 -25.31 3.77
N ARG A 32 -16.45 -24.20 3.61
CA ARG A 32 -16.49 -23.07 4.54
C ARG A 32 -17.85 -22.38 4.55
N ARG A 33 -18.46 -22.20 3.38
CA ARG A 33 -19.81 -21.63 3.24
C ARG A 33 -20.86 -22.47 3.95
N ARG A 34 -20.90 -23.79 3.69
CA ARG A 34 -21.82 -24.73 4.37
C ARG A 34 -21.66 -24.72 5.89
N ALA A 35 -20.44 -24.55 6.40
CA ALA A 35 -20.18 -24.47 7.83
C ALA A 35 -20.75 -23.17 8.44
N LEU A 36 -20.70 -22.06 7.70
CA LEU A 36 -21.25 -20.78 8.15
C LEU A 36 -22.79 -20.73 8.02
N GLU A 37 -23.36 -21.38 7.01
CA GLU A 37 -24.81 -21.59 6.87
C GLU A 37 -25.35 -22.43 8.05
N ARG A 38 -24.67 -23.54 8.41
CA ARG A 38 -25.02 -24.34 9.60
C ARG A 38 -24.90 -23.60 10.92
N ARG A 39 -24.01 -22.60 11.00
CA ARG A 39 -23.86 -21.73 12.17
C ARG A 39 -24.82 -20.54 12.18
N GLY A 40 -25.73 -20.44 11.20
CA GLY A 40 -26.70 -19.34 11.11
C GLY A 40 -26.10 -17.97 10.80
N VAL A 41 -24.83 -17.92 10.40
CA VAL A 41 -24.08 -16.65 10.18
C VAL A 41 -24.36 -16.07 8.78
N LEU A 42 -24.83 -16.90 7.84
CA LEU A 42 -25.29 -16.45 6.51
C LEU A 42 -26.82 -16.40 6.45
N LYS A 43 -27.41 -15.21 6.22
CA LYS A 43 -28.82 -15.04 5.85
C LYS A 43 -29.00 -15.29 4.35
N GLN A 44 -30.06 -16.00 3.98
CA GLN A 44 -30.33 -16.60 2.65
C GLN A 44 -30.57 -15.62 1.48
N LYS A 45 -30.23 -14.33 1.59
CA LYS A 45 -30.44 -13.31 0.53
C LYS A 45 -29.14 -12.64 0.11
N GLN A 46 -28.26 -13.40 -0.53
CA GLN A 46 -27.25 -12.88 -1.46
C GLN A 46 -27.03 -13.92 -2.58
N LEU A 47 -27.99 -14.03 -3.49
CA LEU A 47 -27.81 -14.72 -4.77
C LEU A 47 -27.70 -13.66 -5.87
N PRO A 48 -26.71 -13.73 -6.78
CA PRO A 48 -26.88 -13.15 -8.10
C PRO A 48 -27.95 -13.95 -8.84
N ALA A 49 -28.86 -13.28 -9.55
CA ALA A 49 -29.82 -13.94 -10.43
C ALA A 49 -29.08 -14.79 -11.48
N ALA A 50 -29.59 -16.00 -11.74
CA ALA A 50 -29.06 -16.87 -12.78
C ALA A 50 -29.19 -16.19 -14.15
N ARG A 51 -28.11 -16.19 -14.94
CA ARG A 51 -28.16 -15.75 -16.35
C ARG A 51 -29.02 -16.73 -17.16
N PRO A 52 -29.90 -16.25 -18.05
CA PRO A 52 -30.60 -17.12 -18.99
C PRO A 52 -29.62 -17.72 -20.01
N PRO A 53 -29.92 -18.91 -20.57
CA PRO A 53 -29.07 -19.56 -21.57
C PRO A 53 -29.09 -18.82 -22.91
N PRO A 54 -28.03 -18.97 -23.75
CA PRO A 54 -27.96 -18.30 -25.05
C PRO A 54 -28.89 -18.96 -26.08
N PRO A 55 -29.51 -18.20 -27.01
CA PRO A 55 -30.36 -18.78 -28.05
C PRO A 55 -29.53 -19.32 -29.22
N GLY A 56 -29.82 -20.56 -29.61
CA GLY A 56 -29.40 -21.19 -30.85
C GLY A 56 -30.39 -20.93 -31.99
N LYS A 57 -29.90 -21.11 -33.23
CA LYS A 57 -30.45 -20.64 -34.51
C LYS A 57 -31.85 -21.16 -34.89
N GLY A 58 -32.72 -20.20 -35.28
CA GLY A 58 -33.47 -20.16 -36.54
C GLY A 58 -34.84 -20.86 -36.67
N SER A 59 -35.93 -20.07 -36.76
CA SER A 59 -36.86 -20.02 -37.93
C SER A 59 -38.08 -19.09 -37.71
N GLN A 60 -38.24 -18.16 -38.67
CA GLN A 60 -39.44 -17.54 -39.28
C GLN A 60 -40.65 -16.93 -38.49
N GLU A 61 -40.93 -15.66 -38.86
CA GLU A 61 -42.24 -14.94 -39.04
C GLU A 61 -43.14 -14.67 -37.80
N LYS A 62 -43.89 -13.57 -37.60
CA LYS A 62 -44.17 -12.21 -38.17
C LYS A 62 -44.95 -11.42 -37.04
N PRO A 63 -45.44 -10.16 -37.20
CA PRO A 63 -45.23 -9.09 -36.20
C PRO A 63 -46.47 -8.58 -35.41
N GLU A 64 -46.17 -7.86 -34.29
CA GLU A 64 -46.83 -6.67 -33.66
C GLU A 64 -48.36 -6.61 -33.46
N PRO A 65 -48.87 -6.06 -32.31
CA PRO A 65 -48.93 -4.60 -32.18
C PRO A 65 -48.83 -3.96 -30.76
N ARG A 66 -48.22 -2.76 -30.75
CA ARG A 66 -48.58 -1.48 -30.08
C ARG A 66 -49.34 -1.42 -28.74
N GLY A 67 -48.82 -0.53 -27.86
CA GLY A 67 -49.53 0.26 -26.83
C GLY A 67 -48.90 0.09 -25.44
N ARG A 68 -48.72 1.08 -24.56
CA ARG A 68 -49.21 2.46 -24.43
C ARG A 68 -48.33 3.13 -23.35
N ARG A 69 -48.09 4.45 -23.49
CA ARG A 69 -47.46 5.32 -22.47
C ARG A 69 -48.27 5.33 -21.18
N ASP A 70 -47.62 5.55 -20.03
CA ASP A 70 -48.10 6.57 -19.09
C ASP A 70 -47.03 7.12 -18.13
N LYS A 71 -47.24 8.40 -17.79
CA LYS A 71 -46.41 9.35 -17.02
C LYS A 71 -46.82 9.37 -15.53
N LYS A 72 -46.04 10.14 -14.75
CA LYS A 72 -46.33 10.83 -13.45
C LYS A 72 -46.20 9.96 -12.19
N LYS A 73 -45.80 10.46 -11.01
CA LYS A 73 -45.58 11.83 -10.50
C LYS A 73 -44.70 11.76 -9.23
N GLU A 74 -44.11 12.90 -8.89
CA GLU A 74 -43.45 13.25 -7.62
C GLU A 74 -44.25 12.91 -6.35
N THR A 75 -43.54 12.82 -5.22
CA THR A 75 -43.81 13.67 -4.03
C THR A 75 -42.61 13.64 -3.08
N ALA A 76 -42.27 14.81 -2.57
CA ALA A 76 -41.37 15.06 -1.46
C ALA A 76 -42.19 15.22 -0.18
N GLU A 77 -41.65 14.84 0.98
CA GLU A 77 -41.83 15.64 2.21
C GLU A 77 -40.82 15.28 3.31
N ALA A 78 -40.55 16.28 4.15
CA ALA A 78 -39.52 16.37 5.16
C ALA A 78 -40.06 16.05 6.57
N ALA A 79 -39.17 15.71 7.50
CA ALA A 79 -39.37 16.04 8.93
C ALA A 79 -38.05 16.08 9.72
N LYS A 80 -37.86 17.20 10.42
CA LYS A 80 -36.82 17.51 11.42
C LYS A 80 -37.08 16.78 12.74
N ARG A 81 -36.03 16.55 13.54
CA ARG A 81 -35.98 16.83 15.00
C ARG A 81 -34.54 16.73 15.54
N GLY A 82 -34.21 17.65 16.45
CA GLY A 82 -32.87 17.97 16.96
C GLY A 82 -32.38 17.14 18.16
N PRO A 83 -31.31 17.62 18.85
CA PRO A 83 -30.35 16.78 19.56
C PRO A 83 -30.57 16.70 21.08
N VAL A 84 -30.02 15.65 21.70
CA VAL A 84 -29.92 15.48 23.16
C VAL A 84 -28.49 15.16 23.57
N LYS A 85 -27.94 15.95 24.51
CA LYS A 85 -26.75 15.65 25.34
C LYS A 85 -27.19 14.90 26.60
N PRO A 86 -26.26 14.28 27.36
CA PRO A 86 -25.85 14.95 28.61
C PRO A 86 -24.36 14.77 29.03
N SER A 87 -23.93 15.73 29.87
CA SER A 87 -22.96 15.71 31.00
C SER A 87 -21.63 14.91 30.89
N SER A 88 -20.44 15.51 30.91
CA SER A 88 -19.75 16.26 32.00
C SER A 88 -19.55 15.46 33.31
N VAL A 89 -18.37 14.86 33.46
CA VAL A 89 -17.78 14.54 34.77
C VAL A 89 -16.34 15.05 34.77
N GLN A 90 -16.09 15.99 35.68
CA GLN A 90 -14.78 16.57 36.02
C GLN A 90 -14.04 15.60 36.95
N LEU A 91 -12.74 15.41 36.73
CA LEU A 91 -11.80 15.08 37.81
C LEU A 91 -10.56 15.97 37.67
N GLN A 92 -10.39 16.82 38.68
CA GLN A 92 -9.23 17.66 38.93
C GLN A 92 -8.05 16.79 39.43
N ALA A 93 -6.86 17.02 38.86
CA ALA A 93 -5.68 17.60 39.50
C ALA A 93 -4.99 16.74 40.57
N ASN A 94 -3.72 16.40 40.31
CA ASN A 94 -2.62 16.76 41.21
C ASN A 94 -1.27 16.52 40.54
N ALA A 95 -0.53 17.62 40.37
CA ALA A 95 0.91 17.63 40.12
C ALA A 95 1.59 18.08 41.42
N PRO A 96 2.80 17.58 41.75
CA PRO A 96 3.71 18.30 42.63
C PRO A 96 4.84 18.96 41.82
N ALA A 97 5.17 20.17 42.26
CA ALA A 97 6.21 21.06 41.77
C ALA A 97 7.63 20.62 42.23
N PRO A 98 8.71 21.27 41.74
CA PRO A 98 10.10 20.81 41.85
C PRO A 98 10.87 21.42 43.04
N ILE A 99 11.96 20.78 43.48
CA ILE A 99 12.97 21.35 44.40
C ILE A 99 14.39 20.85 44.00
N PRO A 100 15.52 21.43 44.49
CA PRO A 100 16.38 22.35 43.74
C PRO A 100 17.84 21.88 43.57
N GLN A 101 18.63 22.68 42.84
CA GLN A 101 20.07 22.52 42.58
C GLN A 101 20.97 22.77 43.81
N ARG A 102 22.13 22.09 43.85
CA ARG A 102 23.47 22.49 44.38
C ARG A 102 24.49 21.55 43.70
N GLY A 103 25.68 21.89 43.20
CA GLY A 103 26.55 23.06 43.33
C GLY A 103 27.94 22.62 43.84
N ALA A 104 28.99 22.68 43.00
CA ALA A 104 30.45 22.81 43.28
C ALA A 104 31.25 22.13 42.13
N ALA A 105 32.12 22.75 41.32
CA ALA A 105 33.25 23.68 41.50
C ALA A 105 34.60 23.01 41.85
N ALA A 106 35.57 23.09 40.91
CA ALA A 106 37.04 23.29 41.04
C ALA A 106 37.75 22.72 39.78
N ARG A 107 38.48 23.49 38.93
CA ARG A 107 39.85 24.10 39.08
C ARG A 107 40.93 23.03 39.33
N ASN A 108 42.10 22.91 38.71
CA ASN A 108 43.05 23.68 37.86
C ASN A 108 43.88 22.62 37.06
N GLY A 109 44.77 22.84 36.08
CA GLY A 109 45.43 23.98 35.46
C GLY A 109 46.45 23.48 34.41
N SER A 110 46.85 24.36 33.48
CA SER A 110 48.24 24.63 33.01
C SER A 110 49.18 23.45 32.69
N SER A 111 49.96 23.34 31.61
CA SER A 111 50.49 24.24 30.59
C SER A 111 51.36 23.36 29.67
N GLY A 112 51.49 23.67 28.37
CA GLY A 112 52.48 22.98 27.53
C GLY A 112 52.30 23.20 26.04
N THR A 113 52.88 24.28 25.55
CA THR A 113 53.06 24.67 24.14
C THR A 113 53.71 23.59 23.27
N LYS A 114 53.16 23.34 22.07
CA LYS A 114 53.89 23.10 20.80
C LYS A 114 52.91 22.97 19.61
N LEU A 115 53.03 23.89 18.66
CA LEU A 115 52.56 23.80 17.26
C LEU A 115 53.82 23.96 16.36
N PRO A 116 53.80 23.63 15.05
CA PRO A 116 52.78 22.89 14.29
C PRO A 116 53.38 21.80 13.36
N LEU A 117 52.60 20.78 13.00
CA LEU A 117 52.79 20.05 11.74
C LEU A 117 51.47 20.00 10.98
N LYS A 118 51.46 20.66 9.82
CA LYS A 118 50.34 20.75 8.88
C LYS A 118 50.01 19.36 8.33
N PRO A 119 48.74 18.89 8.38
CA PRO A 119 48.31 17.82 7.49
C PRO A 119 48.10 18.43 6.10
N LYS A 120 48.78 17.86 5.10
CA LYS A 120 48.55 18.16 3.69
C LYS A 120 47.07 17.98 3.38
N ARG A 121 46.38 19.06 3.01
CA ARG A 121 45.08 19.00 2.33
C ARG A 121 45.28 18.22 1.04
N ALA A 122 44.88 16.96 1.02
CA ALA A 122 44.56 16.29 -0.22
C ALA A 122 43.38 17.04 -0.83
N ALA A 123 43.63 17.79 -1.89
CA ALA A 123 42.61 18.38 -2.72
C ALA A 123 41.75 17.23 -3.29
N ARG A 124 40.62 16.96 -2.65
CA ARG A 124 39.55 16.20 -3.28
C ARG A 124 39.05 17.07 -4.43
N GLY A 125 39.39 16.68 -5.65
CA GLY A 125 38.78 17.24 -6.85
C GLY A 125 37.27 17.15 -6.69
N ALA A 126 36.63 18.31 -6.56
CA ALA A 126 35.20 18.41 -6.71
C ALA A 126 34.92 18.02 -8.17
N ALA A 127 34.37 16.83 -8.37
CA ALA A 127 33.78 16.48 -9.66
C ALA A 127 32.77 17.58 -9.99
N LYS A 128 33.09 18.42 -10.98
CA LYS A 128 32.15 19.39 -11.54
C LYS A 128 30.95 18.57 -12.01
N GLY A 129 29.81 18.75 -11.34
CA GLY A 129 28.57 18.07 -11.71
C GLY A 129 28.25 18.33 -13.17
N LYS A 130 27.81 17.29 -13.90
CA LYS A 130 27.29 17.45 -15.25
C LYS A 130 26.16 18.49 -15.23
N PRO A 131 26.11 19.45 -16.17
CA PRO A 131 25.05 20.44 -16.20
C PRO A 131 23.71 19.73 -16.46
N GLY A 132 22.80 19.78 -15.48
CA GLY A 132 21.43 19.33 -15.66
C GLY A 132 20.90 18.31 -14.66
N ALA A 133 21.72 17.34 -14.24
CA ALA A 133 21.28 16.31 -13.29
C ALA A 133 21.25 16.87 -11.85
N PRO A 134 20.23 16.53 -11.04
CA PRO A 134 20.20 16.90 -9.64
C PRO A 134 21.40 16.30 -8.90
N ALA A 135 22.04 17.10 -8.05
CA ALA A 135 23.18 16.62 -7.26
C ALA A 135 22.78 15.36 -6.45
N PRO A 136 23.65 14.34 -6.31
CA PRO A 136 23.34 13.10 -5.59
C PRO A 136 22.76 13.30 -4.17
N ALA A 137 23.16 14.37 -3.47
CA ALA A 137 22.64 14.71 -2.14
C ALA A 137 21.16 15.16 -2.12
N LYS A 138 20.61 15.53 -3.28
CA LYS A 138 19.20 15.91 -3.47
C LYS A 138 18.32 14.73 -3.89
N LEU A 139 18.89 13.58 -4.23
CA LEU A 139 18.16 12.38 -4.66
C LEU A 139 17.95 11.43 -3.48
N VAL A 140 16.72 10.97 -3.32
CA VAL A 140 16.36 9.89 -2.39
C VAL A 140 15.39 8.94 -3.06
N ALA A 141 15.44 7.66 -2.70
CA ALA A 141 14.39 6.71 -3.03
C ALA A 141 13.58 6.36 -1.80
N ILE A 142 12.27 6.15 -1.99
CA ILE A 142 11.33 5.79 -0.95
C ILE A 142 10.57 4.53 -1.35
N ASP A 143 10.31 3.69 -0.36
CA ASP A 143 9.33 2.61 -0.45
C ASP A 143 8.64 2.41 0.90
N CYS A 144 7.34 2.10 0.84
CA CYS A 144 6.48 1.91 1.99
C CYS A 144 5.83 0.53 2.00
N GLU A 145 5.78 -0.08 3.17
CA GLU A 145 4.95 -1.24 3.42
C GLU A 145 3.62 -0.82 4.04
N MET A 146 2.51 -1.33 3.49
CA MET A 146 1.16 -1.01 3.93
C MET A 146 0.46 -2.20 4.59
N VAL A 147 -0.36 -1.88 5.59
CA VAL A 147 -1.31 -2.79 6.24
C VAL A 147 -2.75 -2.40 5.90
N GLY A 148 -3.67 -3.33 6.08
CA GLY A 148 -5.10 -3.15 5.92
C GLY A 148 -5.75 -2.61 7.19
N THR A 149 -6.37 -1.44 7.09
CA THR A 149 -7.18 -0.82 8.15
C THR A 149 -8.61 -0.58 7.65
N GLY A 150 -9.49 -0.16 8.57
CA GLY A 150 -10.89 0.13 8.27
C GLY A 150 -11.74 -1.10 7.92
N PRO A 151 -12.99 -0.91 7.43
CA PRO A 151 -13.92 -2.00 7.19
C PRO A 151 -13.38 -3.05 6.22
N GLY A 152 -13.11 -4.26 6.75
CA GLY A 152 -12.56 -5.37 5.98
C GLY A 152 -11.11 -5.17 5.51
N GLY A 153 -10.34 -4.26 6.12
CA GLY A 153 -8.92 -4.05 5.81
C GLY A 153 -8.67 -3.45 4.41
N ARG A 154 -9.67 -2.76 3.83
CA ARG A 154 -9.62 -2.22 2.46
C ARG A 154 -8.78 -0.95 2.35
N THR A 155 -8.62 -0.21 3.44
CA THR A 155 -7.75 0.96 3.47
C THR A 155 -6.30 0.52 3.62
N SER A 156 -5.42 1.00 2.75
CA SER A 156 -3.97 0.76 2.85
C SER A 156 -3.35 1.89 3.66
N ASP A 157 -2.94 1.61 4.89
CA ASP A 157 -2.25 2.57 5.75
C ASP A 157 -0.77 2.17 5.94
N LEU A 158 0.09 3.17 6.12
CA LEU A 158 1.54 3.02 6.28
C LEU A 158 1.90 2.23 7.55
N ALA A 159 2.74 1.21 7.40
CA ALA A 159 3.25 0.40 8.51
C ALA A 159 4.77 0.27 8.58
N ARG A 160 5.48 0.57 7.49
CA ARG A 160 6.93 0.78 7.47
C ARG A 160 7.26 1.73 6.33
N CYS A 161 8.20 2.64 6.55
CA CYS A 161 8.76 3.46 5.49
C CYS A 161 10.27 3.33 5.52
N SER A 162 10.86 3.12 4.35
CA SER A 162 12.30 3.18 4.16
C SER A 162 12.64 4.26 3.12
N ILE A 163 13.64 5.07 3.44
CA ILE A 163 14.22 6.09 2.56
C ILE A 163 15.70 5.81 2.44
N VAL A 164 16.21 5.76 1.22
CA VAL A 164 17.63 5.56 0.93
C VAL A 164 18.19 6.73 0.13
N GLY A 165 19.45 7.06 0.38
CA GLY A 165 20.19 8.05 -0.39
C GLY A 165 20.59 7.51 -1.77
N TYR A 166 21.21 8.37 -2.57
CA TYR A 166 21.67 8.01 -3.92
C TYR A 166 22.55 6.75 -3.93
N ARG A 167 23.43 6.53 -2.93
CA ARG A 167 24.30 5.35 -2.90
C ARG A 167 23.64 4.11 -2.31
N GLY A 168 22.36 4.18 -1.92
CA GLY A 168 21.64 3.09 -1.25
C GLY A 168 21.88 3.02 0.27
N ASP A 169 22.53 4.03 0.83
CA ASP A 169 22.65 4.24 2.28
C ASP A 169 21.27 4.53 2.87
N VAL A 170 20.94 3.88 4.00
CA VAL A 170 19.64 4.03 4.65
C VAL A 170 19.61 5.35 5.40
N VAL A 171 18.73 6.25 4.99
CA VAL A 171 18.50 7.56 5.61
C VAL A 171 17.39 7.47 6.67
N TYR A 172 16.38 6.65 6.40
CA TYR A 172 15.26 6.41 7.29
C TYR A 172 14.77 4.98 7.12
N ASP A 173 14.54 4.26 8.21
CA ASP A 173 13.86 2.96 8.20
C ASP A 173 13.15 2.75 9.53
N ARG A 174 11.84 2.89 9.55
CA ARG A 174 11.03 2.76 10.78
C ARG A 174 9.73 2.04 10.51
N TYR A 175 9.33 1.21 11.47
CA TYR A 175 7.96 0.75 11.58
C TYR A 175 7.07 1.88 12.08
N VAL A 176 5.89 1.98 11.48
CA VAL A 176 4.93 3.05 11.74
C VAL A 176 3.64 2.43 12.26
N LEU A 177 3.09 3.00 13.32
CA LEU A 177 1.80 2.61 13.85
C LEU A 177 0.71 3.45 13.17
N PRO A 178 -0.18 2.85 12.35
CA PRO A 178 -1.31 3.55 11.76
C PRO A 178 -2.23 4.15 12.82
N ALA A 179 -2.88 5.27 12.49
CA ALA A 179 -3.88 5.88 13.37
C ALA A 179 -5.14 5.01 13.54
N ALA A 180 -5.51 4.25 12.50
CA ALA A 180 -6.63 3.32 12.53
C ALA A 180 -6.18 1.91 12.96
N PRO A 181 -7.03 1.14 13.66
CA PRO A 181 -6.70 -0.24 14.02
C PRO A 181 -6.39 -1.10 12.79
N ILE A 182 -5.32 -1.90 12.90
CA ILE A 182 -4.92 -2.87 11.87
C ILE A 182 -5.87 -4.06 11.90
N VAL A 183 -6.49 -4.34 10.76
CA VAL A 183 -7.40 -5.48 10.54
C VAL A 183 -6.69 -6.61 9.79
N ASP A 184 -5.78 -6.27 8.87
CA ASP A 184 -4.99 -7.24 8.11
C ASP A 184 -3.54 -6.74 7.98
N TYR A 185 -2.57 -7.52 8.43
CA TYR A 185 -1.16 -7.16 8.31
C TYR A 185 -0.63 -7.29 6.88
N ARG A 186 -1.31 -8.04 6.01
CA ARG A 186 -0.86 -8.30 4.63
C ARG A 186 0.56 -8.88 4.56
N THR A 187 0.97 -9.64 5.59
CA THR A 187 2.36 -10.09 5.81
C THR A 187 3.00 -10.77 4.61
N ARG A 188 2.22 -11.49 3.79
CA ARG A 188 2.71 -12.13 2.56
C ARG A 188 3.34 -11.12 1.59
N TRP A 189 2.84 -9.90 1.56
CA TRP A 189 3.32 -8.81 0.73
C TRP A 189 4.17 -7.86 1.55
N SER A 190 3.67 -7.39 2.69
CA SER A 190 4.28 -6.29 3.44
C SER A 190 5.46 -6.69 4.35
N GLY A 191 5.57 -7.98 4.66
CA GLY A 191 6.45 -8.48 5.72
C GLY A 191 6.10 -8.01 7.13
N ILE A 192 5.08 -7.16 7.31
CA ILE A 192 4.69 -6.62 8.61
C ILE A 192 3.99 -7.69 9.43
N ARG A 193 4.32 -7.72 10.73
CA ARG A 193 3.76 -8.63 11.73
C ARG A 193 3.38 -7.83 12.97
N ARG A 194 2.48 -8.37 13.77
CA ARG A 194 2.03 -7.75 15.03
C ARG A 194 3.19 -7.31 15.94
N ARG A 195 4.24 -8.13 16.05
CA ARG A 195 5.44 -7.80 16.83
C ARG A 195 6.16 -6.52 16.38
N HIS A 196 6.08 -6.15 15.10
CA HIS A 196 6.71 -4.93 14.59
C HIS A 196 5.99 -3.67 15.06
N MET A 197 4.75 -3.79 15.52
CA MET A 197 3.97 -2.68 16.07
C MET A 197 4.33 -2.38 17.53
N ALA A 198 5.03 -3.30 18.21
CA ALA A 198 5.55 -3.04 19.54
C ALA A 198 6.69 -2.01 19.43
N GLY A 199 6.45 -0.78 19.88
CA GLY A 199 7.41 0.32 19.77
C GLY A 199 7.48 0.98 18.38
N ALA A 200 6.50 0.73 17.50
CA ALA A 200 6.40 1.44 16.23
C ALA A 200 6.11 2.94 16.46
N VAL A 201 6.70 3.79 15.62
CA VAL A 201 6.54 5.25 15.71
C VAL A 201 5.11 5.62 15.32
N PRO A 202 4.38 6.44 16.10
CA PRO A 202 3.04 6.88 15.72
C PRO A 202 3.04 7.58 14.36
N PHE A 203 2.03 7.32 13.53
CA PHE A 203 1.94 7.85 12.16
C PHE A 203 2.20 9.35 12.04
N GLY A 204 1.64 10.17 12.95
CA GLY A 204 1.82 11.62 12.91
C GLY A 204 3.28 12.06 13.10
N GLU A 205 4.04 11.35 13.91
CA GLU A 205 5.46 11.60 14.16
C GLU A 205 6.32 11.13 12.99
N ALA A 206 6.16 9.86 12.58
CA ALA A 206 6.85 9.29 11.44
C ALA A 206 6.63 10.13 10.17
N ARG A 207 5.40 10.58 9.92
CA ARG A 207 5.08 11.45 8.77
C ARG A 207 5.86 12.76 8.82
N ARG A 208 5.98 13.42 9.98
CA ARG A 208 6.76 14.66 10.09
C ARG A 208 8.23 14.44 9.78
N GLU A 209 8.80 13.34 10.25
CA GLU A 209 10.20 12.97 10.00
C GLU A 209 10.43 12.70 8.51
N ILE A 210 9.58 11.89 7.90
CA ILE A 210 9.61 11.55 6.48
C ILE A 210 9.51 12.82 5.62
N LEU A 211 8.51 13.67 5.87
CA LEU A 211 8.31 14.88 5.07
C LEU A 211 9.46 15.88 5.22
N ARG A 212 10.10 15.95 6.39
CA ARG A 212 11.31 16.75 6.58
C ARG A 212 12.45 16.26 5.69
N ILE A 213 12.59 14.94 5.53
CA ILE A 213 13.60 14.34 4.65
C ILE A 213 13.27 14.60 3.18
N LEU A 214 12.01 14.45 2.77
CA LEU A 214 11.59 14.61 1.36
C LEU A 214 11.59 16.08 0.89
N SER A 215 11.54 17.03 1.82
CA SER A 215 11.46 18.46 1.49
C SER A 215 12.62 18.91 0.59
N GLY A 216 12.29 19.48 -0.57
CA GLY A 216 13.26 20.00 -1.54
C GLY A 216 14.13 18.93 -2.23
N LYS A 217 13.78 17.65 -2.09
CA LYS A 217 14.49 16.53 -2.72
C LYS A 217 13.76 16.03 -3.96
N VAL A 218 14.51 15.44 -4.88
CA VAL A 218 13.97 14.60 -5.95
C VAL A 218 13.73 13.21 -5.36
N VAL A 219 12.47 12.76 -5.41
CA VAL A 219 12.03 11.51 -4.81
C VAL A 219 11.78 10.48 -5.90
N VAL A 220 12.56 9.41 -5.86
CA VAL A 220 12.45 8.24 -6.73
C VAL A 220 11.59 7.17 -6.05
N GLY A 221 10.68 6.55 -6.78
CA GLY A 221 9.84 5.46 -6.26
C GLY A 221 9.40 4.53 -7.38
N HIS A 222 8.71 3.45 -7.01
CA HIS A 222 8.12 2.51 -7.96
C HIS A 222 6.62 2.39 -7.70
N ALA A 223 5.79 2.92 -8.61
CA ALA A 223 4.37 3.12 -8.37
C ALA A 223 4.11 4.01 -7.13
N ILE A 224 4.93 5.08 -7.01
CA ILE A 224 5.11 5.94 -5.83
C ILE A 224 3.84 6.64 -5.35
N HIS A 225 2.84 6.75 -6.22
CA HIS A 225 1.52 7.26 -5.87
C HIS A 225 0.86 6.47 -4.72
N ASN A 226 1.18 5.18 -4.57
CA ASN A 226 0.69 4.37 -3.46
C ASN A 226 1.31 4.80 -2.12
N ASP A 227 2.62 5.04 -2.11
CA ASP A 227 3.38 5.54 -0.96
C ASP A 227 2.89 6.92 -0.53
N PHE A 228 2.77 7.84 -1.48
CA PHE A 228 2.26 9.20 -1.23
C PHE A 228 0.83 9.20 -0.71
N LYS A 229 -0.03 8.29 -1.21
CA LYS A 229 -1.37 8.09 -0.68
C LYS A 229 -1.34 7.59 0.77
N ALA A 230 -0.49 6.62 1.09
CA ALA A 230 -0.34 6.11 2.46
C ALA A 230 0.22 7.17 3.42
N LEU A 231 1.12 8.04 2.93
CA LEU A 231 1.67 9.18 3.67
C LEU A 231 0.71 10.37 3.78
N LYS A 232 -0.42 10.36 3.05
CA LYS A 232 -1.34 11.50 2.93
C LYS A 232 -0.57 12.76 2.53
N TYR A 233 0.22 12.63 1.47
CA TYR A 233 1.15 13.64 0.98
C TYR A 233 1.09 13.76 -0.54
N VAL A 234 1.35 14.96 -1.05
CA VAL A 234 1.49 15.23 -2.48
C VAL A 234 2.86 15.84 -2.68
N HIS A 235 3.76 15.11 -3.35
CA HIS A 235 5.06 15.62 -3.72
C HIS A 235 4.97 16.38 -5.05
N PRO A 236 5.75 17.46 -5.25
CA PRO A 236 5.79 18.15 -6.55
C PRO A 236 6.13 17.18 -7.69
N LYS A 237 5.36 17.23 -8.78
CA LYS A 237 5.58 16.35 -9.94
C LYS A 237 6.96 16.54 -10.55
N ALA A 238 7.39 17.79 -10.69
CA ALA A 238 8.72 18.17 -11.16
C ALA A 238 9.88 17.62 -10.29
N LEU A 239 9.61 17.12 -9.08
CA LEU A 239 10.58 16.47 -8.19
C LEU A 239 10.29 14.97 -7.97
N THR A 240 9.35 14.37 -8.71
CA THR A 240 8.97 12.96 -8.57
C THR A 240 9.53 12.15 -9.74
N ARG A 241 10.16 11.00 -9.47
CA ARG A 241 10.63 10.03 -10.47
C ARG A 241 9.95 8.68 -10.21
N ASP A 242 8.91 8.34 -10.98
CA ASP A 242 8.23 7.03 -10.85
C ASP A 242 8.76 6.03 -11.88
N THR A 243 9.52 5.04 -11.41
CA THR A 243 10.17 4.02 -12.24
C THR A 243 9.18 3.00 -12.83
N SER A 244 7.93 2.95 -12.37
CA SER A 244 6.95 1.94 -12.81
C SER A 244 6.29 2.22 -14.16
N ARG A 245 6.43 3.46 -14.68
CA ARG A 245 5.73 3.93 -15.89
C ARG A 245 6.65 4.64 -16.89
N ILE A 246 7.95 4.72 -16.60
CA ILE A 246 8.89 5.44 -17.46
C ILE A 246 9.21 4.61 -18.71
N PRO A 247 8.97 5.14 -19.94
CA PRO A 247 9.27 4.42 -21.19
C PRO A 247 10.74 4.00 -21.33
N LEU A 248 11.67 4.79 -20.78
CA LEU A 248 13.11 4.55 -20.87
C LEU A 248 13.52 3.21 -20.23
N LEU A 249 13.00 2.89 -19.05
CA LEU A 249 13.29 1.60 -18.40
C LEU A 249 12.68 0.44 -19.15
N ASN A 250 11.45 0.62 -19.66
CA ASN A 250 10.79 -0.41 -20.44
C ASN A 250 11.57 -0.72 -21.72
N ARG A 251 11.98 0.32 -22.48
CA ARG A 251 12.80 0.17 -23.68
C ARG A 251 14.09 -0.58 -23.39
N ARG A 252 14.83 -0.18 -22.35
CA ARG A 252 16.08 -0.85 -21.98
C ARG A 252 15.89 -2.29 -21.51
N GLY A 253 14.76 -2.59 -20.88
CA GLY A 253 14.42 -3.94 -20.41
C GLY A 253 13.67 -4.79 -21.45
N GLY A 254 13.52 -4.32 -22.70
CA GLY A 254 12.78 -5.06 -23.72
C GLY A 254 11.28 -5.23 -23.42
N PHE A 255 10.69 -4.35 -22.62
CA PHE A 255 9.27 -4.35 -22.30
C PHE A 255 8.49 -3.33 -23.15
N PRO A 256 7.17 -3.52 -23.35
CA PRO A 256 6.34 -2.52 -24.04
C PRO A 256 6.35 -1.17 -23.31
N GLU A 257 6.66 -0.08 -24.03
CA GLU A 257 6.86 1.25 -23.42
C GLU A 257 5.66 1.77 -22.62
N GLY A 258 4.43 1.49 -23.05
CA GLY A 258 3.20 1.89 -22.36
C GLY A 258 2.75 0.97 -21.21
N ALA A 259 3.50 -0.11 -20.91
CA ALA A 259 3.13 -1.04 -19.85
C ALA A 259 3.69 -0.62 -18.49
N SER A 260 2.97 -0.89 -17.41
CA SER A 260 3.55 -0.84 -16.07
C SER A 260 4.20 -2.18 -15.74
N VAL A 261 5.52 -2.17 -15.58
CA VAL A 261 6.31 -3.37 -15.29
C VAL A 261 6.66 -3.38 -13.81
N SER A 262 6.47 -4.53 -13.16
CA SER A 262 6.79 -4.69 -11.73
C SER A 262 8.27 -4.48 -11.44
N LEU A 263 8.59 -3.89 -10.29
CA LEU A 263 9.95 -3.70 -9.79
C LEU A 263 10.81 -4.97 -9.90
N LYS A 264 10.26 -6.12 -9.51
CA LYS A 264 10.94 -7.42 -9.57
C LYS A 264 11.39 -7.80 -10.99
N ARG A 265 10.55 -7.55 -12.00
CA ARG A 265 10.86 -7.86 -13.40
C ARG A 265 11.90 -6.89 -13.95
N LEU A 266 11.75 -5.60 -13.70
CA LEU A 266 12.75 -4.60 -14.13
C LEU A 266 14.11 -4.87 -13.49
N THR A 267 14.14 -5.14 -12.19
CA THR A 267 15.38 -5.44 -11.45
C THR A 267 16.05 -6.69 -11.97
N LYS A 268 15.28 -7.74 -12.27
CA LYS A 268 15.81 -8.98 -12.83
C LYS A 268 16.42 -8.75 -14.22
N GLU A 269 15.74 -8.01 -15.07
CA GLU A 269 16.17 -7.80 -16.46
C GLU A 269 17.36 -6.84 -16.55
N LEU A 270 17.28 -5.70 -15.86
CA LEU A 270 18.23 -4.60 -16.01
C LEU A 270 19.40 -4.67 -15.03
N LEU A 271 19.21 -5.27 -13.86
CA LEU A 271 20.22 -5.34 -12.80
C LEU A 271 20.68 -6.77 -12.52
N HIS A 272 20.14 -7.76 -13.25
CA HIS A 272 20.46 -9.19 -13.10
C HIS A 272 20.38 -9.70 -11.66
N ARG A 273 19.44 -9.14 -10.87
CA ARG A 273 19.26 -9.45 -9.46
C ARG A 273 17.82 -9.87 -9.17
N ASP A 274 17.65 -10.97 -8.47
CA ASP A 274 16.35 -11.34 -7.90
C ASP A 274 16.13 -10.61 -6.56
N ILE A 275 14.99 -9.93 -6.44
CA ILE A 275 14.52 -9.26 -5.22
C ILE A 275 13.19 -9.86 -4.76
N GLN A 276 12.76 -9.52 -3.55
CA GLN A 276 11.51 -10.01 -2.95
C GLN A 276 11.50 -11.54 -2.95
N VAL A 277 12.61 -12.14 -2.53
CA VAL A 277 12.81 -13.58 -2.50
C VAL A 277 12.31 -14.16 -1.17
N GLY A 278 11.72 -15.36 -1.22
CA GLY A 278 11.22 -16.05 -0.05
C GLY A 278 9.74 -15.81 0.27
N LYS A 279 9.34 -16.15 1.51
CA LYS A 279 7.93 -16.17 1.97
C LYS A 279 7.65 -15.15 3.09
N SER A 280 8.64 -14.35 3.46
CA SER A 280 8.57 -13.47 4.63
C SER A 280 7.92 -12.12 4.34
N GLY A 281 7.47 -11.88 3.11
CA GLY A 281 7.05 -10.56 2.63
C GLY A 281 8.20 -9.79 2.00
N HIS A 282 7.91 -8.58 1.56
CA HIS A 282 8.88 -7.67 0.95
C HIS A 282 9.66 -6.91 2.02
N SER A 283 10.74 -6.27 1.58
CA SER A 283 11.54 -5.40 2.40
C SER A 283 11.63 -4.05 1.72
N SER A 284 10.96 -3.06 2.29
CA SER A 284 11.02 -1.68 1.77
C SER A 284 12.43 -1.12 1.59
N VAL A 285 13.43 -1.56 2.38
CA VAL A 285 14.83 -1.17 2.16
C VAL A 285 15.41 -1.78 0.86
N GLU A 286 15.10 -3.06 0.59
CA GLU A 286 15.51 -3.73 -0.66
C GLU A 286 14.85 -3.06 -1.86
N ASP A 287 13.55 -2.79 -1.76
CA ASP A 287 12.74 -2.22 -2.84
C ASP A 287 13.14 -0.77 -3.14
N ALA A 288 13.39 0.05 -2.11
CA ALA A 288 13.90 1.42 -2.29
C ALA A 288 15.30 1.45 -2.94
N ARG A 289 16.20 0.52 -2.57
CA ARG A 289 17.52 0.39 -3.19
C ARG A 289 17.42 -0.03 -4.65
N ALA A 290 16.64 -1.07 -4.94
CA ALA A 290 16.41 -1.52 -6.30
C ALA A 290 15.84 -0.41 -7.19
N THR A 291 14.91 0.37 -6.63
CA THR A 291 14.32 1.53 -7.31
C THR A 291 15.35 2.62 -7.62
N MET A 292 16.22 2.97 -6.66
CA MET A 292 17.30 3.94 -6.88
C MET A 292 18.29 3.43 -7.94
N GLU A 293 18.66 2.16 -7.90
CA GLU A 293 19.56 1.56 -8.89
C GLU A 293 18.95 1.54 -10.29
N LEU A 294 17.66 1.23 -10.42
CA LEU A 294 16.94 1.33 -11.69
C LEU A 294 16.93 2.76 -12.23
N TYR A 295 16.65 3.75 -11.38
CA TYR A 295 16.72 5.15 -11.80
C TYR A 295 18.09 5.51 -12.39
N LYS A 296 19.19 5.09 -11.75
CA LYS A 296 20.54 5.33 -12.25
C LYS A 296 20.83 4.74 -13.63
N VAL A 297 20.17 3.64 -13.99
CA VAL A 297 20.31 3.07 -15.34
C VAL A 297 19.94 4.11 -16.40
N VAL A 298 18.91 4.91 -16.15
CA VAL A 298 18.34 5.88 -17.10
C VAL A 298 18.55 7.34 -16.67
N GLU A 299 19.30 7.60 -15.60
CA GLU A 299 19.41 8.93 -14.96
C GLU A 299 19.83 10.02 -15.94
N ASP A 300 20.91 9.81 -16.69
CA ASP A 300 21.42 10.82 -17.64
C ASP A 300 20.35 11.17 -18.69
N GLU A 301 19.70 10.17 -19.28
CA GLU A 301 18.70 10.35 -20.34
C GLU A 301 17.38 10.94 -19.80
N TRP A 302 16.97 10.51 -18.61
CA TRP A 302 15.75 11.01 -17.95
C TRP A 302 15.91 12.48 -17.58
N GLU A 303 16.98 12.85 -16.88
CA GLU A 303 17.15 14.22 -16.42
C GLU A 303 17.40 15.17 -17.60
N GLN A 304 18.09 14.72 -18.66
CA GLN A 304 18.19 15.49 -19.90
C GLN A 304 16.83 15.72 -20.56
N HIS A 305 15.98 14.69 -20.62
CA HIS A 305 14.63 14.82 -21.17
C HIS A 305 13.78 15.83 -20.40
N LEU A 306 13.87 15.85 -19.06
CA LEU A 306 13.14 16.80 -18.22
C LEU A 306 13.60 18.24 -18.42
N LEU A 307 14.90 18.47 -18.62
CA LEU A 307 15.43 19.82 -18.88
C LEU A 307 14.98 20.37 -20.22
N LEU A 308 14.85 19.49 -21.23
CA LEU A 308 14.39 19.87 -22.56
C LEU A 308 12.86 20.03 -22.63
N ASN A 309 12.10 19.44 -21.69
CA ASN A 309 10.64 19.44 -21.70
C ASN A 309 10.02 19.85 -20.35
N PRO A 310 10.29 21.06 -19.83
CA PRO A 310 9.88 21.47 -18.48
C PRO A 310 8.36 21.59 -18.28
N GLU A 311 7.56 21.75 -19.35
CA GLU A 311 6.12 21.98 -19.25
C GLU A 311 5.24 20.71 -19.38
N ARG A 312 5.84 19.53 -19.61
CA ARG A 312 5.09 18.30 -19.93
C ARG A 312 4.85 17.35 -18.73
N GLU A 313 5.37 17.62 -17.54
CA GLU A 313 5.25 16.74 -16.36
C GLU A 313 4.87 17.46 -15.05
#